data_AF-A0A3D9VHN2-F1
#
_entry.id   AF-A0A3D9VHN2-F1
#
_cell.length_a   1.000
_cell.length_b   1.000
_cell.length_c   1.000
_cell.angle_alpha   90.00
_cell.angle_beta   90.00
_cell.angle_gamma   90.00
#
_symmetry.space_group_name_H-M   'P 1'
#
loop_
_entity.id
_entity.type
_entity.pdbx_description
1 polymer ?
#
loop_
_entity_poly.entity_id
_entity_poly.type
_entity_poly.pdbx_seq_one_letter_code
_entity_poly.pdbx_strand_id
1 'polypeptide(L)'
;MTSVQGRRIENLPLLDLSHITSAEDLAGIEEIRNVAAVVVPDSLSPALTGVRMRNVGAVVPVPTGARVRVHTGTVLLGGDALADPANEDVVLFVTGSLVITSPVTKVTFREIVVTGTVLAPKGSESALGAGLTRVTGEVNYYRHAEGQEFRQLTGQVRISGESLANTGGSPDDVLLLAGQVIVTSPVESVGYQRIFYTGQLVLPRASEAVLASVLSGSGQVAWYTGQPRFFLGKDVLSRGFFELVEEPIAIAVVGSLRIDDDVPAELLRAKVSEVTLVGELTAPRELLPVLQLLTTERYGALRATGEDEEEQDAEGEGTAGDDAD
;
A
#
# COMPACT_ATOMS: atom_id res chain seq x y z
N MET A 1 43.99 3.44 17.56
CA MET A 1 43.26 3.13 16.31
C MET A 1 41.85 2.72 16.71
N THR A 2 40.92 3.66 16.70
CA THR A 2 39.52 3.43 17.06
C THR A 2 38.84 2.90 15.81
N SER A 3 38.30 1.67 15.85
CA SER A 3 37.56 1.10 14.73
C SER A 3 36.32 1.95 14.48
N VAL A 4 36.21 2.53 13.29
CA VAL A 4 34.96 3.16 12.84
C VAL A 4 34.01 1.99 12.57
N GLN A 5 33.09 1.71 13.49
CA GLN A 5 31.95 0.84 13.22
C GLN A 5 31.17 1.47 12.07
N GLY A 6 31.03 0.75 10.95
CA GLY A 6 30.23 1.25 9.84
C GLY A 6 28.77 1.38 10.22
N ARG A 7 28.13 2.32 9.58
CA ARG A 7 26.75 2.72 9.86
C ARG A 7 25.81 1.77 9.15
N ARG A 8 24.91 1.15 9.91
CA ARG A 8 23.75 0.42 9.39
C ARG A 8 22.54 1.35 9.35
N ILE A 9 21.84 1.36 8.23
CA ILE A 9 20.64 2.18 8.00
C ILE A 9 19.46 1.25 7.78
N GLU A 10 18.40 1.38 8.58
CA GLU A 10 17.28 0.46 8.46
C GLU A 10 15.92 1.03 8.83
N ASN A 11 14.87 0.33 8.36
CA ASN A 11 13.45 0.58 8.67
C ASN A 11 12.98 1.98 8.26
N LEU A 12 13.36 2.41 7.06
CA LEU A 12 12.97 3.72 6.52
C LEU A 12 12.03 3.55 5.31
N PRO A 13 10.95 4.36 5.21
CA PRO A 13 10.18 4.40 3.98
C PRO A 13 11.01 4.94 2.81
N LEU A 14 11.97 5.82 3.09
CA LEU A 14 12.82 6.47 2.10
C LEU A 14 14.17 6.79 2.72
N LEU A 15 15.24 6.41 2.04
CA LEU A 15 16.59 6.88 2.31
C LEU A 15 17.01 7.85 1.20
N ASP A 16 16.98 9.15 1.48
CA ASP A 16 17.41 10.18 0.54
C ASP A 16 18.91 10.47 0.74
N LEU A 17 19.72 10.07 -0.24
CA LEU A 17 21.16 10.35 -0.33
C LEU A 17 21.48 11.36 -1.43
N SER A 18 20.47 12.02 -2.02
CA SER A 18 20.65 12.94 -3.17
C SER A 18 21.55 14.15 -2.87
N HIS A 19 21.75 14.46 -1.59
CA HIS A 19 22.62 15.52 -1.11
C HIS A 19 24.08 15.10 -0.90
N ILE A 20 24.39 13.80 -1.00
CA ILE A 20 25.76 13.30 -0.88
C ILE A 20 26.54 13.63 -2.16
N THR A 21 27.79 14.05 -2.01
CA THR A 21 28.61 14.51 -3.15
C THR A 21 29.87 13.69 -3.39
N SER A 22 30.23 12.80 -2.45
CA SER A 22 31.43 11.96 -2.56
C SER A 22 31.14 10.49 -2.26
N ALA A 23 31.93 9.59 -2.85
CA ALA A 23 31.88 8.16 -2.55
C ALA A 23 32.41 7.83 -1.15
N GLU A 24 33.26 8.69 -0.58
CA GLU A 24 33.81 8.52 0.77
C GLU A 24 32.70 8.65 1.84
N ASP A 25 31.74 9.55 1.63
CA ASP A 25 30.57 9.70 2.49
C ASP A 25 29.68 8.44 2.50
N LEU A 26 29.67 7.69 1.38
CA LEU A 26 28.97 6.40 1.28
C LEU A 26 29.78 5.24 1.86
N ALA A 27 31.11 5.33 1.88
CA ALA A 27 31.99 4.27 2.38
C ALA A 27 31.79 3.98 3.88
N GLY A 28 31.21 4.93 4.62
CA GLY A 28 30.81 4.72 6.02
C GLY A 28 29.53 3.89 6.20
N ILE A 29 28.80 3.55 5.12
CA ILE A 29 27.56 2.76 5.18
C ILE A 29 27.88 1.30 4.85
N GLU A 30 27.74 0.41 5.83
CA GLU A 30 28.01 -1.02 5.64
C GLU A 30 26.79 -1.79 5.12
N GLU A 31 25.60 -1.39 5.57
CA GLU A 31 24.35 -2.10 5.28
C GLU A 31 23.16 -1.14 5.24
N ILE A 32 22.29 -1.36 4.24
CA ILE A 32 20.98 -0.74 4.12
C ILE A 32 19.94 -1.87 4.17
N ARG A 33 19.03 -1.82 5.14
CA ARG A 33 18.03 -2.89 5.36
C ARG A 33 16.61 -2.38 5.54
N ASN A 34 15.61 -3.06 4.99
CA ASN A 34 14.19 -2.71 5.17
C ASN A 34 13.91 -1.26 4.77
N VAL A 35 14.33 -0.88 3.56
CA VAL A 35 14.14 0.47 3.02
C VAL A 35 13.33 0.40 1.74
N ALA A 36 12.19 1.10 1.65
CA ALA A 36 11.34 0.97 0.47
C ALA A 36 12.00 1.59 -0.79
N ALA A 37 12.65 2.74 -0.64
CA ALA A 37 13.42 3.37 -1.73
C ALA A 37 14.69 4.05 -1.23
N VAL A 38 15.78 3.91 -1.97
CA VAL A 38 17.03 4.65 -1.78
C VAL A 38 17.21 5.60 -2.97
N VAL A 39 17.24 6.90 -2.72
CA VAL A 39 17.51 7.92 -3.75
C VAL A 39 18.98 8.29 -3.68
N VAL A 40 19.70 8.25 -4.80
CA VAL A 40 21.16 8.46 -4.83
C VAL A 40 21.56 9.26 -6.08
N PRO A 41 22.60 10.11 -6.05
CA PRO A 41 23.13 10.69 -7.27
C PRO A 41 23.62 9.62 -8.25
N ASP A 42 23.36 9.82 -9.54
CA ASP A 42 23.78 8.93 -10.62
C ASP A 42 25.30 8.68 -10.62
N SER A 43 26.09 9.72 -10.37
CA SER A 43 27.55 9.64 -10.22
C SER A 43 28.03 8.74 -9.09
N LEU A 44 27.21 8.54 -8.05
CA LEU A 44 27.53 7.73 -6.87
C LEU A 44 26.88 6.34 -6.89
N SER A 45 26.09 6.04 -7.91
CA SER A 45 25.44 4.72 -8.04
C SER A 45 26.44 3.54 -8.04
N PRO A 46 27.63 3.64 -8.69
CA PRO A 46 28.64 2.58 -8.60
C PRO A 46 29.19 2.36 -7.18
N ALA A 47 29.25 3.40 -6.35
CA ALA A 47 29.76 3.30 -4.98
C ALA A 47 28.82 2.47 -4.08
N LEU A 48 27.52 2.43 -4.40
CA LEU A 48 26.55 1.60 -3.68
C LEU A 48 26.76 0.09 -3.87
N THR A 49 27.53 -0.35 -4.88
CA THR A 49 27.83 -1.77 -5.07
C THR A 49 28.60 -2.37 -3.88
N GLY A 50 29.33 -1.55 -3.13
CA GLY A 50 30.02 -1.96 -1.89
C GLY A 50 29.11 -2.05 -0.65
N VAL A 51 27.88 -1.54 -0.72
CA VAL A 51 26.95 -1.49 0.41
C VAL A 51 26.04 -2.71 0.39
N ARG A 52 25.97 -3.47 1.49
CA ARG A 52 25.07 -4.63 1.58
C ARG A 52 23.62 -4.14 1.62
N MET A 53 22.79 -4.59 0.70
CA MET A 53 21.37 -4.24 0.65
C MET A 53 20.51 -5.47 0.97
N ARG A 54 19.63 -5.36 1.96
CA ARG A 54 18.66 -6.42 2.33
C ARG A 54 17.25 -5.85 2.41
N ASN A 55 16.29 -6.45 1.72
CA ASN A 55 14.91 -5.94 1.71
C ASN A 55 14.85 -4.43 1.34
N VAL A 56 15.52 -4.07 0.23
CA VAL A 56 15.46 -2.73 -0.35
C VAL A 56 14.56 -2.78 -1.57
N GLY A 57 13.48 -2.00 -1.57
CA GLY A 57 12.45 -2.06 -2.62
C GLY A 57 12.94 -1.51 -3.96
N ALA A 58 13.62 -0.37 -3.94
CA ALA A 58 14.19 0.25 -5.14
C ALA A 58 15.43 1.09 -4.84
N VAL A 59 16.38 1.15 -5.78
CA VAL A 59 17.44 2.15 -5.83
C VAL A 59 17.17 3.07 -7.02
N VAL A 60 17.02 4.36 -6.73
CA VAL A 60 16.61 5.40 -7.67
C VAL A 60 17.77 6.38 -7.87
N PRO A 61 18.58 6.19 -8.91
CA PRO A 61 19.55 7.20 -9.30
C PRO A 61 18.84 8.46 -9.78
N VAL A 62 19.32 9.61 -9.33
CA VAL A 62 18.87 10.94 -9.75
C VAL A 62 20.06 11.74 -10.29
N PRO A 63 19.86 12.67 -11.23
CA PRO A 63 20.97 13.46 -11.76
C PRO A 63 21.71 14.21 -10.65
N THR A 64 23.04 14.14 -10.67
CA THR A 64 23.88 14.82 -9.68
C THR A 64 23.58 16.33 -9.62
N GLY A 65 23.37 16.85 -8.41
CA GLY A 65 23.06 18.26 -8.17
C GLY A 65 21.60 18.67 -8.45
N ALA A 66 20.74 17.74 -8.88
CA ALA A 66 19.32 18.02 -9.04
C ALA A 66 18.63 18.23 -7.70
N ARG A 67 17.61 19.10 -7.68
CA ARG A 67 16.74 19.24 -6.50
C ARG A 67 15.71 18.13 -6.53
N VAL A 68 15.77 17.20 -5.58
CA VAL A 68 14.78 16.13 -5.48
C VAL A 68 13.62 16.59 -4.59
N ARG A 69 12.39 16.44 -5.10
CA ARG A 69 11.16 16.54 -4.29
C ARG A 69 10.57 15.15 -4.16
N VAL A 70 10.62 14.61 -2.95
CA VAL A 70 10.07 13.29 -2.66
C VAL A 70 8.71 13.40 -2.02
N HIS A 71 7.75 12.65 -2.55
CA HIS A 71 6.42 12.51 -1.98
C HIS A 71 6.10 11.03 -1.76
N THR A 72 5.49 10.73 -0.62
CA THR A 72 5.03 9.39 -0.28
C THR A 72 3.51 9.40 -0.09
N GLY A 73 2.83 8.38 -0.61
CA GLY A 73 1.37 8.25 -0.56
C GLY A 73 0.70 8.74 -1.86
N THR A 74 -0.50 9.32 -1.74
CA THR A 74 -1.25 9.84 -2.90
C THR A 74 -0.97 11.33 -3.08
N VAL A 75 -0.47 11.70 -4.25
CA VAL A 75 -0.20 13.08 -4.66
C VAL A 75 -1.17 13.47 -5.77
N LEU A 76 -1.90 14.57 -5.59
CA LEU A 76 -2.78 15.15 -6.60
C LEU A 76 -2.09 16.36 -7.23
N LEU A 77 -1.95 16.37 -8.57
CA LEU A 77 -1.41 17.51 -9.32
C LEU A 77 -2.29 17.83 -10.52
N GLY A 78 -2.49 19.11 -10.81
CA GLY A 78 -3.01 19.53 -12.11
C GLY A 78 -1.93 19.43 -13.19
N GLY A 79 -2.34 19.36 -14.46
CA GLY A 79 -1.42 19.43 -15.59
C GLY A 79 -0.64 20.77 -15.66
N ASP A 80 -1.20 21.84 -15.12
CA ASP A 80 -0.55 23.15 -14.96
C ASP A 80 0.60 23.11 -13.94
N ALA A 81 0.42 22.41 -12.82
CA ALA A 81 1.48 22.21 -11.83
C ALA A 81 2.68 21.43 -12.40
N LEU A 82 2.41 20.48 -13.31
CA LEU A 82 3.45 19.75 -14.05
C LEU A 82 4.17 20.60 -15.10
N ALA A 83 3.55 21.70 -15.55
CA ALA A 83 4.07 22.60 -16.58
C ALA A 83 4.73 23.87 -16.00
N ASP A 84 4.79 24.02 -14.67
CA ASP A 84 5.37 25.20 -14.00
C ASP A 84 6.89 25.29 -14.29
N PRO A 85 7.37 26.38 -14.90
CA PRO A 85 8.80 26.59 -15.17
C PRO A 85 9.71 26.50 -13.94
N ALA A 86 9.19 26.73 -12.72
CA ALA A 86 9.96 26.61 -11.49
C ALA A 86 10.47 25.18 -11.20
N ASN A 87 9.98 24.19 -11.96
CA ASN A 87 10.32 22.78 -11.83
C ASN A 87 11.44 22.29 -12.79
N GLU A 88 12.02 23.16 -13.63
CA GLU A 88 13.00 22.77 -14.66
C GLU A 88 14.22 21.99 -14.13
N ASP A 89 14.68 22.31 -12.92
CA ASP A 89 15.80 21.62 -12.25
C ASP A 89 15.35 20.67 -11.12
N VAL A 90 14.07 20.32 -11.09
CA VAL A 90 13.47 19.49 -10.05
C VAL A 90 13.23 18.08 -10.56
N VAL A 91 13.66 17.10 -9.78
CA VAL A 91 13.26 15.70 -9.93
C VAL A 91 12.08 15.45 -9.00
N LEU A 92 10.93 15.13 -9.56
CA LEU A 92 9.77 14.71 -8.78
C LEU A 92 9.84 13.20 -8.57
N PHE A 93 10.00 12.76 -7.33
CA PHE A 93 9.97 11.35 -6.97
C PHE A 93 8.71 11.05 -6.15
N VAL A 94 7.86 10.15 -6.64
CA VAL A 94 6.63 9.74 -5.96
C VAL A 94 6.68 8.26 -5.62
N THR A 95 6.55 7.94 -4.33
CA THR A 95 6.37 6.57 -3.84
C THR A 95 4.91 6.39 -3.44
N GLY A 96 4.11 5.69 -4.25
CA GLY A 96 2.66 5.58 -4.09
C GLY A 96 1.90 5.97 -5.36
N SER A 97 0.91 6.84 -5.25
CA SER A 97 0.01 7.17 -6.36
C SER A 97 0.16 8.63 -6.79
N LEU A 98 0.54 8.86 -8.05
CA LEU A 98 0.50 10.18 -8.67
C LEU A 98 -0.81 10.31 -9.47
N VAL A 99 -1.73 11.15 -9.00
CA VAL A 99 -3.00 11.43 -9.66
C VAL A 99 -2.94 12.80 -10.31
N ILE A 100 -3.02 12.81 -11.63
CA ILE A 100 -3.05 14.02 -12.43
C ILE A 100 -4.50 14.35 -12.71
N THR A 101 -4.97 15.54 -12.30
CA THR A 101 -6.39 15.88 -12.30
C THR A 101 -6.87 16.60 -13.56
N SER A 102 -5.96 17.13 -14.38
CA SER A 102 -6.28 17.85 -15.62
C SER A 102 -5.27 17.54 -16.74
N PRO A 103 -5.66 17.67 -18.03
CA PRO A 103 -4.83 17.24 -19.16
C PRO A 103 -3.43 17.86 -19.15
N VAL A 104 -2.42 17.03 -19.43
CA VAL A 104 -1.02 17.48 -19.46
C VAL A 104 -0.63 17.79 -20.90
N THR A 105 -0.23 19.03 -21.14
CA THR A 105 0.29 19.46 -22.45
C THR A 105 1.81 19.57 -22.45
N LYS A 106 2.41 19.75 -21.26
CA LYS A 106 3.86 19.87 -21.07
C LYS A 106 4.23 19.40 -19.66
N VAL A 107 5.38 18.74 -19.56
CA VAL A 107 6.06 18.50 -18.28
C VAL A 107 7.34 19.34 -18.25
N THR A 108 7.54 20.11 -17.19
CA THR A 108 8.75 20.92 -16.97
C THR A 108 9.68 20.31 -15.94
N PHE A 109 9.23 19.36 -15.12
CA PHE A 109 10.12 18.60 -14.25
C PHE A 109 11.26 18.00 -15.07
N ARG A 110 12.50 18.10 -14.55
CA ARG A 110 13.68 17.49 -15.16
C ARG A 110 13.45 16.00 -15.37
N GLU A 111 12.94 15.36 -14.33
CA GLU A 111 12.53 13.96 -14.33
C GLU A 111 11.34 13.76 -13.40
N ILE A 112 10.41 12.90 -13.80
CA ILE A 112 9.38 12.36 -12.91
C ILE A 112 9.62 10.86 -12.77
N VAL A 113 9.90 10.46 -11.53
CA VAL A 113 10.08 9.06 -11.15
C VAL A 113 8.92 8.64 -10.26
N VAL A 114 8.25 7.55 -10.61
CA VAL A 114 7.13 7.02 -9.83
C VAL A 114 7.37 5.55 -9.51
N THR A 115 7.34 5.21 -8.22
CA THR A 115 7.27 3.83 -7.74
C THR A 115 5.86 3.60 -7.17
N GLY A 116 4.98 3.05 -8.00
CA GLY A 116 3.56 2.83 -7.71
C GLY A 116 2.68 3.12 -8.93
N THR A 117 1.58 3.83 -8.76
CA THR A 117 0.59 4.03 -9.83
C THR A 117 0.51 5.48 -10.28
N VAL A 118 0.41 5.71 -11.58
CA VAL A 118 0.06 7.01 -12.16
C VAL A 118 -1.37 6.93 -12.70
N LEU A 119 -2.23 7.87 -12.32
CA LEU A 119 -3.55 8.05 -12.91
C LEU A 119 -3.57 9.39 -13.64
N ALA A 120 -3.84 9.39 -14.95
CA ALA A 120 -3.77 10.60 -15.77
C ALA A 120 -4.94 10.72 -16.77
N PRO A 121 -5.30 11.93 -17.21
CA PRO A 121 -6.25 12.12 -18.28
C PRO A 121 -5.77 11.51 -19.59
N LYS A 122 -6.65 10.82 -20.32
CA LYS A 122 -6.45 10.50 -21.74
C LYS A 122 -6.11 11.77 -22.52
N GLY A 123 -5.18 11.67 -23.46
CA GLY A 123 -4.60 12.80 -24.20
C GLY A 123 -3.31 13.34 -23.59
N SER A 124 -2.94 12.93 -22.36
CA SER A 124 -1.70 13.33 -21.70
C SER A 124 -0.50 12.44 -22.03
N GLU A 125 -0.71 11.35 -22.79
CA GLU A 125 0.27 10.28 -23.03
C GLU A 125 1.58 10.82 -23.60
N SER A 126 1.49 11.69 -24.61
CA SER A 126 2.69 12.24 -25.28
C SER A 126 3.50 13.16 -24.36
N ALA A 127 2.82 14.05 -23.63
CA ALA A 127 3.50 14.98 -22.72
C ALA A 127 4.09 14.25 -21.52
N LEU A 128 3.35 13.29 -20.96
CA LEU A 128 3.81 12.47 -19.85
C LEU A 128 4.91 11.51 -20.30
N GLY A 129 4.86 10.92 -21.50
CA GLY A 129 5.94 10.09 -22.03
C GLY A 129 7.27 10.84 -22.15
N ALA A 130 7.24 12.16 -22.31
CA ALA A 130 8.46 12.99 -22.32
C ALA A 130 9.00 13.30 -20.91
N GLY A 131 8.15 13.31 -19.88
CA GLY A 131 8.51 13.70 -18.51
C GLY A 131 8.58 12.57 -17.47
N LEU A 132 7.77 11.52 -17.63
CA LEU A 132 7.81 10.28 -16.84
C LEU A 132 9.01 9.45 -17.31
N THR A 133 10.17 9.75 -16.78
CA THR A 133 11.42 9.09 -17.16
C THR A 133 11.48 7.65 -16.64
N ARG A 134 10.91 7.41 -15.46
CA ARG A 134 10.90 6.07 -14.83
C ARG A 134 9.60 5.82 -14.06
N VAL A 135 8.88 4.78 -14.44
CA VAL A 135 7.73 4.28 -13.69
C VAL A 135 7.93 2.81 -13.36
N THR A 136 7.90 2.48 -12.08
CA THR A 136 7.82 1.10 -11.58
C THR A 136 6.42 0.89 -11.03
N GLY A 137 5.57 0.23 -11.82
CA GLY A 137 4.16 -0.01 -11.50
C GLY A 137 3.28 0.23 -12.72
N GLU A 138 2.14 0.91 -12.54
CA GLU A 138 1.13 1.05 -13.59
C GLU A 138 0.86 2.51 -13.95
N VAL A 139 0.54 2.77 -15.22
CA VAL A 139 0.02 4.05 -15.69
C VAL A 139 -1.38 3.80 -16.25
N ASN A 140 -2.38 4.40 -15.61
CA ASN A 140 -3.78 4.26 -15.96
C ASN A 140 -4.31 5.59 -16.49
N TYR A 141 -5.07 5.54 -17.59
CA TYR A 141 -5.67 6.72 -18.19
C TYR A 141 -7.20 6.76 -17.97
N TYR A 142 -7.72 7.92 -17.61
CA TYR A 142 -9.15 8.16 -17.40
C TYR A 142 -9.70 9.24 -18.35
N ARG A 143 -11.02 9.27 -18.53
CA ARG A 143 -11.67 10.28 -19.37
C ARG A 143 -11.87 11.55 -18.56
N HIS A 144 -11.18 12.63 -18.93
CA HIS A 144 -11.38 13.93 -18.31
C HIS A 144 -12.63 14.63 -18.88
N ALA A 145 -13.33 15.36 -18.01
CA ALA A 145 -14.43 16.25 -18.35
C ALA A 145 -14.20 17.63 -17.71
N GLU A 146 -14.65 18.69 -18.36
CA GLU A 146 -14.54 20.04 -17.80
C GLU A 146 -15.41 20.17 -16.55
N GLY A 147 -14.87 20.76 -15.48
CA GLY A 147 -15.55 20.87 -14.19
C GLY A 147 -15.58 19.59 -13.35
N GLN A 148 -14.88 18.53 -13.77
CA GLN A 148 -14.73 17.29 -13.01
C GLN A 148 -14.05 17.55 -11.66
N GLU A 149 -14.66 17.07 -10.58
CA GLU A 149 -14.06 17.14 -9.25
C GLU A 149 -13.39 15.82 -8.85
N PHE A 150 -12.31 15.96 -8.06
CA PHE A 150 -11.63 14.83 -7.42
C PHE A 150 -11.95 14.85 -5.93
N ARG A 151 -12.70 13.84 -5.47
CA ARG A 151 -12.97 13.65 -4.05
C ARG A 151 -12.00 12.63 -3.49
N GLN A 152 -11.36 12.95 -2.38
CA GLN A 152 -10.36 12.08 -1.79
C GLN A 152 -10.77 11.66 -0.38
N LEU A 153 -10.80 10.35 -0.15
CA LEU A 153 -10.94 9.75 1.17
C LEU A 153 -9.62 9.04 1.48
N THR A 154 -8.96 9.43 2.57
CA THR A 154 -7.66 8.88 2.97
C THR A 154 -7.66 8.32 4.39
N GLY A 155 -6.80 7.34 4.64
CA GLY A 155 -6.63 6.74 5.96
C GLY A 155 -7.57 5.55 6.18
N GLN A 156 -8.06 5.40 7.41
CA GLN A 156 -9.02 4.35 7.76
C GLN A 156 -10.44 4.94 7.73
N VAL A 157 -11.21 4.57 6.72
CA VAL A 157 -12.49 5.19 6.39
C VAL A 157 -13.59 4.15 6.35
N ARG A 158 -14.75 4.49 6.94
CA ARG A 158 -15.95 3.65 6.92
C ARG A 158 -17.10 4.48 6.35
N ILE A 159 -17.69 4.02 5.24
CA ILE A 159 -18.78 4.71 4.53
C ILE A 159 -19.93 3.74 4.22
N SER A 160 -21.14 4.27 4.06
CA SER A 160 -22.27 3.49 3.54
C SER A 160 -22.18 3.35 2.03
N GLY A 161 -22.86 2.36 1.46
CA GLY A 161 -23.01 2.23 0.01
C GLY A 161 -23.73 3.43 -0.63
N GLU A 162 -24.65 4.07 0.09
CA GLU A 162 -25.32 5.31 -0.34
C GLU A 162 -24.32 6.46 -0.56
N SER A 163 -23.23 6.50 0.20
CA SER A 163 -22.19 7.53 0.03
C SER A 163 -21.51 7.47 -1.34
N LEU A 164 -21.58 6.32 -2.03
CA LEU A 164 -21.04 6.14 -3.37
C LEU A 164 -21.99 6.58 -4.49
N ALA A 165 -23.26 6.86 -4.17
CA ALA A 165 -24.24 7.34 -5.15
C ALA A 165 -23.97 8.79 -5.61
N ASN A 166 -23.08 9.53 -4.93
CA ASN A 166 -22.67 10.90 -5.28
C ASN A 166 -23.85 11.86 -5.56
N THR A 167 -24.89 11.83 -4.73
CA THR A 167 -26.16 12.54 -5.00
C THR A 167 -26.03 14.06 -5.16
N GLY A 168 -24.96 14.67 -4.64
CA GLY A 168 -24.66 16.10 -4.78
C GLY A 168 -23.49 16.42 -5.71
N GLY A 169 -22.95 15.46 -6.45
CA GLY A 169 -21.83 15.67 -7.37
C GLY A 169 -22.20 15.53 -8.84
N SER A 170 -21.19 15.57 -9.70
CA SER A 170 -21.30 15.32 -11.13
C SER A 170 -21.05 13.84 -11.43
N PRO A 171 -21.76 13.23 -12.41
CA PRO A 171 -21.45 11.87 -12.89
C PRO A 171 -20.05 11.76 -13.50
N ASP A 172 -19.40 12.87 -13.82
CA ASP A 172 -18.01 12.90 -14.27
C ASP A 172 -17.00 12.89 -13.13
N ASP A 173 -17.41 13.09 -11.87
CA ASP A 173 -16.49 13.15 -10.71
C ASP A 173 -15.72 11.84 -10.52
N VAL A 174 -14.51 11.97 -9.97
CA VAL A 174 -13.65 10.82 -9.61
C VAL A 174 -13.49 10.75 -8.10
N LEU A 175 -13.75 9.56 -7.54
CA LEU A 175 -13.48 9.28 -6.14
C LEU A 175 -12.13 8.57 -6.00
N LEU A 176 -11.24 9.12 -5.18
CA LEU A 176 -9.96 8.55 -4.79
C LEU A 176 -10.08 7.97 -3.37
N LEU A 177 -9.87 6.66 -3.25
CA LEU A 177 -9.87 5.94 -1.97
C LEU A 177 -8.44 5.50 -1.63
N ALA A 178 -7.81 6.11 -0.63
CA ALA A 178 -6.44 5.75 -0.23
C ALA A 178 -6.40 5.24 1.21
N GLY A 179 -5.73 4.11 1.45
CA GLY A 179 -5.64 3.49 2.78
C GLY A 179 -6.62 2.33 2.95
N GLN A 180 -7.32 2.27 4.07
CA GLN A 180 -8.25 1.19 4.43
C GLN A 180 -9.67 1.71 4.36
N VAL A 181 -10.46 1.26 3.38
CA VAL A 181 -11.84 1.72 3.21
C VAL A 181 -12.82 0.57 3.32
N ILE A 182 -13.84 0.76 4.15
CA ILE A 182 -14.90 -0.22 4.39
C ILE A 182 -16.22 0.39 3.95
N VAL A 183 -16.88 -0.27 3.00
CA VAL A 183 -18.25 0.06 2.60
C VAL A 183 -19.20 -0.84 3.40
N THR A 184 -20.07 -0.26 4.21
CA THR A 184 -20.81 -1.00 5.26
C THR A 184 -22.16 -1.53 4.84
N SER A 185 -22.65 -1.12 3.67
CA SER A 185 -23.95 -1.52 3.14
C SER A 185 -23.85 -1.72 1.62
N PRO A 186 -24.70 -2.57 1.03
CA PRO A 186 -24.74 -2.74 -0.42
C PRO A 186 -24.81 -1.41 -1.18
N VAL A 187 -24.11 -1.35 -2.30
CA VAL A 187 -24.11 -0.19 -3.22
C VAL A 187 -25.16 -0.41 -4.29
N GLU A 188 -26.24 0.37 -4.24
CA GLU A 188 -27.32 0.28 -5.23
C GLU A 188 -26.99 1.03 -6.52
N SER A 189 -26.24 2.13 -6.41
CA SER A 189 -25.81 2.95 -7.55
C SER A 189 -24.49 3.66 -7.24
N VAL A 190 -23.74 3.97 -8.29
CA VAL A 190 -22.50 4.74 -8.20
C VAL A 190 -22.66 5.99 -9.03
N GLY A 191 -22.50 7.15 -8.41
CA GLY A 191 -22.59 8.46 -9.09
C GLY A 191 -21.24 9.07 -9.44
N TYR A 192 -20.16 8.29 -9.34
CA TYR A 192 -18.82 8.68 -9.80
C TYR A 192 -18.55 8.05 -11.17
N GLN A 193 -17.84 8.77 -12.04
CA GLN A 193 -17.35 8.23 -13.30
C GLN A 193 -16.41 7.04 -13.05
N ARG A 194 -15.59 7.18 -12.01
CA ARG A 194 -14.58 6.20 -11.62
C ARG A 194 -14.29 6.30 -10.13
N ILE A 195 -14.06 5.15 -9.52
CA ILE A 195 -13.53 5.04 -8.17
C ILE A 195 -12.12 4.46 -8.30
N PHE A 196 -11.12 5.30 -8.05
CA PHE A 196 -9.73 4.88 -8.02
C PHE A 196 -9.32 4.56 -6.59
N TYR A 197 -8.75 3.38 -6.33
CA TYR A 197 -8.31 3.00 -5.00
C TYR A 197 -6.80 2.71 -4.91
N THR A 198 -6.23 2.95 -3.74
CA THR A 198 -4.86 2.57 -3.37
C THR A 198 -4.87 2.06 -1.94
N GLY A 199 -4.71 0.75 -1.74
CA GLY A 199 -4.72 0.13 -0.41
C GLY A 199 -5.74 -1.00 -0.28
N GLN A 200 -6.47 -1.02 0.82
CA GLN A 200 -7.36 -2.12 1.18
C GLN A 200 -8.82 -1.65 1.12
N LEU A 201 -9.63 -2.34 0.32
CA LEU A 201 -11.07 -2.16 0.29
C LEU A 201 -11.75 -3.39 0.87
N VAL A 202 -12.74 -3.18 1.73
CA VAL A 202 -13.66 -4.22 2.18
C VAL A 202 -15.08 -3.81 1.79
N LEU A 203 -15.67 -4.58 0.89
CA LEU A 203 -16.88 -4.23 0.17
C LEU A 203 -17.95 -5.32 0.36
N PRO A 204 -19.25 -4.98 0.39
CA PRO A 204 -20.30 -5.98 0.42
C PRO A 204 -20.35 -6.70 -0.93
N ARG A 205 -20.32 -8.04 -0.92
CA ARG A 205 -20.38 -8.88 -2.14
C ARG A 205 -21.59 -8.59 -3.03
N ALA A 206 -22.71 -8.17 -2.45
CA ALA A 206 -23.89 -7.74 -3.20
C ALA A 206 -23.64 -6.53 -4.13
N SER A 207 -22.56 -5.79 -3.90
CA SER A 207 -22.19 -4.59 -4.67
C SER A 207 -21.23 -4.90 -5.83
N GLU A 208 -20.75 -6.14 -5.94
CA GLU A 208 -19.66 -6.49 -6.87
C GLU A 208 -20.01 -6.14 -8.32
N ALA A 209 -21.20 -6.53 -8.78
CA ALA A 209 -21.64 -6.25 -10.14
C ALA A 209 -21.72 -4.74 -10.47
N VAL A 210 -22.12 -3.92 -9.49
CA VAL A 210 -22.26 -2.46 -9.65
C VAL A 210 -20.90 -1.77 -9.59
N LEU A 211 -19.99 -2.28 -8.75
CA LEU A 211 -18.68 -1.69 -8.52
C LEU A 211 -17.60 -2.15 -9.50
N ALA A 212 -17.72 -3.34 -10.09
CA ALA A 212 -16.66 -3.96 -10.90
C ALA A 212 -16.23 -3.12 -12.12
N SER A 213 -17.15 -2.35 -12.71
CA SER A 213 -16.86 -1.53 -13.90
C SER A 213 -16.31 -0.15 -13.59
N VAL A 214 -16.52 0.35 -12.36
CA VAL A 214 -16.13 1.69 -11.93
C VAL A 214 -14.91 1.68 -11.00
N LEU A 215 -14.66 0.57 -10.32
CA LEU A 215 -13.47 0.38 -9.49
C LEU A 215 -12.23 0.14 -10.36
N SER A 216 -11.15 0.81 -10.00
CA SER A 216 -9.82 0.58 -10.55
C SER A 216 -8.79 1.01 -9.52
N GLY A 217 -7.61 0.43 -9.49
CA GLY A 217 -6.66 0.79 -8.45
C GLY A 217 -5.63 -0.27 -8.19
N SER A 218 -4.83 -0.03 -7.16
CA SER A 218 -3.79 -0.95 -6.69
C SER A 218 -4.07 -1.32 -5.24
N GLY A 219 -4.01 -2.62 -4.94
CA GLY A 219 -4.14 -3.14 -3.59
C GLY A 219 -5.09 -4.34 -3.49
N GLN A 220 -5.75 -4.48 -2.35
CA GLN A 220 -6.56 -5.65 -2.00
C GLN A 220 -8.03 -5.26 -1.92
N VAL A 221 -8.91 -6.06 -2.50
CA VAL A 221 -10.37 -5.87 -2.43
C VAL A 221 -10.98 -7.15 -1.89
N ALA A 222 -11.54 -7.10 -0.68
CA ALA A 222 -12.20 -8.24 -0.05
C ALA A 222 -13.72 -8.05 -0.06
N TRP A 223 -14.45 -9.11 -0.41
CA TRP A 223 -15.90 -9.10 -0.52
C TRP A 223 -16.55 -9.85 0.64
N TYR A 224 -17.28 -9.16 1.51
CA TYR A 224 -17.97 -9.79 2.64
C TYR A 224 -19.44 -10.07 2.33
N THR A 225 -20.02 -11.06 3.03
CA THR A 225 -21.46 -11.36 2.98
C THR A 225 -22.20 -10.90 4.24
N GLY A 226 -23.51 -10.64 4.12
CA GLY A 226 -24.38 -10.33 5.27
C GLY A 226 -24.01 -9.02 6.00
N GLN A 227 -24.04 -9.07 7.33
CA GLN A 227 -23.72 -7.95 8.22
C GLN A 227 -22.59 -8.37 9.18
N PRO A 228 -21.33 -8.36 8.73
CA PRO A 228 -20.24 -8.84 9.56
C PRO A 228 -19.93 -7.85 10.68
N ARG A 229 -19.40 -8.39 11.77
CA ARG A 229 -18.74 -7.59 12.80
C ARG A 229 -17.32 -7.27 12.34
N PHE A 230 -17.00 -5.98 12.30
CA PHE A 230 -15.68 -5.50 11.87
C PHE A 230 -14.72 -5.37 13.05
N PHE A 231 -13.50 -5.89 12.88
CA PHE A 231 -12.36 -5.71 13.78
C PHE A 231 -11.25 -4.97 13.05
N LEU A 232 -10.84 -3.83 13.58
CA LEU A 232 -9.98 -2.87 12.88
C LEU A 232 -8.75 -2.56 13.73
N GLY A 233 -7.57 -2.72 13.16
CA GLY A 233 -6.32 -2.50 13.88
C GLY A 233 -5.90 -3.77 14.62
N LYS A 234 -5.80 -3.76 15.95
CA LYS A 234 -5.33 -4.90 16.75
C LYS A 234 -6.38 -5.30 17.77
N ASP A 235 -6.89 -6.52 17.67
CA ASP A 235 -7.94 -7.05 18.54
C ASP A 235 -7.59 -8.45 19.06
N VAL A 236 -8.18 -8.81 20.21
CA VAL A 236 -8.06 -10.13 20.83
C VAL A 236 -9.45 -10.66 21.16
N LEU A 237 -9.76 -11.89 20.72
CA LEU A 237 -11.02 -12.57 21.02
C LEU A 237 -10.76 -13.79 21.91
N SER A 238 -11.35 -13.75 23.11
CA SER A 238 -11.34 -14.87 24.06
C SER A 238 -12.65 -15.63 24.05
N ARG A 239 -12.70 -16.73 24.79
CA ARG A 239 -13.92 -17.53 24.98
C ARG A 239 -15.11 -16.68 25.40
N GLY A 240 -14.89 -15.74 26.32
CA GLY A 240 -15.93 -14.86 26.84
C GLY A 240 -16.61 -14.01 25.76
N PHE A 241 -15.88 -13.62 24.71
CA PHE A 241 -16.48 -12.92 23.57
C PHE A 241 -17.49 -13.82 22.85
N PHE A 242 -17.10 -15.05 22.52
CA PHE A 242 -17.94 -15.98 21.75
C PHE A 242 -19.12 -16.52 22.56
N GLU A 243 -19.00 -16.64 23.87
CA GLU A 243 -20.11 -17.03 24.76
C GLU A 243 -21.23 -15.97 24.80
N LEU A 244 -20.90 -14.69 24.59
CA LEU A 244 -21.88 -13.59 24.50
C LEU A 244 -22.55 -13.47 23.13
N VAL A 245 -22.04 -14.16 22.11
CA VAL A 245 -22.63 -14.18 20.78
C VAL A 245 -23.80 -15.14 20.79
N GLU A 246 -25.03 -14.64 20.61
CA GLU A 246 -26.23 -15.49 20.63
C GLU A 246 -26.34 -16.37 19.37
N GLU A 247 -26.22 -15.75 18.20
CA GLU A 247 -26.32 -16.38 16.88
C GLU A 247 -24.97 -16.34 16.12
N PRO A 248 -24.68 -17.28 15.21
CA PRO A 248 -23.43 -17.25 14.43
C PRO A 248 -23.24 -15.92 13.69
N ILE A 249 -22.08 -15.29 13.86
CA ILE A 249 -21.76 -14.00 13.22
C ILE A 249 -20.72 -14.17 12.11
N ALA A 250 -20.84 -13.35 11.07
CA ALA A 250 -19.75 -13.14 10.14
C ALA A 250 -18.75 -12.15 10.76
N ILE A 251 -17.46 -12.36 10.52
CA ILE A 251 -16.37 -11.53 11.02
C ILE A 251 -15.60 -10.96 9.84
N ALA A 252 -15.32 -9.66 9.87
CA ALA A 252 -14.44 -9.00 8.91
C ALA A 252 -13.25 -8.38 9.65
N VAL A 253 -12.05 -8.84 9.34
CA VAL A 253 -10.80 -8.42 9.98
C VAL A 253 -10.04 -7.51 9.02
N VAL A 254 -9.68 -6.31 9.49
CA VAL A 254 -8.80 -5.38 8.80
C VAL A 254 -7.68 -4.98 9.76
N GLY A 255 -6.54 -5.66 9.68
CA GLY A 255 -5.44 -5.54 10.64
C GLY A 255 -5.03 -6.88 11.23
N SER A 256 -4.73 -6.92 12.54
CA SER A 256 -4.31 -8.11 13.27
C SER A 256 -5.39 -8.55 14.27
N LEU A 257 -5.87 -9.79 14.15
CA LEU A 257 -6.79 -10.40 15.11
C LEU A 257 -6.14 -11.61 15.77
N ARG A 258 -6.10 -11.66 17.10
CA ARG A 258 -5.65 -12.83 17.84
C ARG A 258 -6.82 -13.55 18.49
N ILE A 259 -6.92 -14.87 18.30
CA ILE A 259 -7.83 -15.72 19.07
C ILE A 259 -7.05 -16.33 20.24
N ASP A 260 -7.56 -16.20 21.46
CA ASP A 260 -6.92 -16.75 22.66
C ASP A 260 -6.97 -18.30 22.68
N ASP A 261 -6.10 -18.88 23.49
CA ASP A 261 -5.97 -20.33 23.71
C ASP A 261 -7.15 -20.95 24.47
N ASP A 262 -7.98 -20.12 25.10
CA ASP A 262 -9.18 -20.54 25.82
C ASP A 262 -10.40 -20.81 24.92
N VAL A 263 -10.31 -20.53 23.61
CA VAL A 263 -11.40 -20.69 22.64
C VAL A 263 -11.36 -22.11 22.04
N PRO A 264 -12.32 -22.99 22.35
CA PRO A 264 -12.36 -24.32 21.73
C PRO A 264 -12.88 -24.25 20.28
N ALA A 265 -12.37 -25.15 19.42
CA ALA A 265 -12.76 -25.25 18.02
C ALA A 265 -14.28 -25.33 17.78
N GLU A 266 -15.01 -26.07 18.62
CA GLU A 266 -16.46 -26.21 18.52
C GLU A 266 -17.21 -24.92 18.79
N LEU A 267 -16.73 -24.10 19.75
CA LEU A 267 -17.34 -22.79 20.02
C LEU A 267 -17.13 -21.86 18.84
N LEU A 268 -15.94 -21.85 18.24
CA LEU A 268 -15.65 -21.05 17.06
C LEU A 268 -16.54 -21.47 15.87
N ARG A 269 -16.68 -22.78 15.59
CA ARG A 269 -17.60 -23.31 14.55
C ARG A 269 -19.05 -22.93 14.79
N ALA A 270 -19.48 -22.94 16.05
CA ALA A 270 -20.86 -22.63 16.41
C ALA A 270 -21.17 -21.13 16.38
N LYS A 271 -20.17 -20.25 16.56
CA LYS A 271 -20.36 -18.81 16.73
C LYS A 271 -19.86 -17.96 15.58
N VAL A 272 -19.06 -18.51 14.67
CA VAL A 272 -18.54 -17.80 13.50
C VAL A 272 -19.04 -18.49 12.24
N SER A 273 -19.81 -17.78 11.43
CA SER A 273 -20.33 -18.30 10.15
C SER A 273 -19.33 -18.13 9.01
N GLU A 274 -18.57 -17.03 9.00
CA GLU A 274 -17.65 -16.64 7.93
C GLU A 274 -16.58 -15.69 8.46
N VAL A 275 -15.38 -15.73 7.86
CA VAL A 275 -14.31 -14.76 8.08
C VAL A 275 -13.89 -14.13 6.74
N THR A 276 -13.94 -12.80 6.67
CA THR A 276 -13.27 -12.01 5.63
C THR A 276 -11.99 -11.45 6.25
N LEU A 277 -10.81 -11.83 5.75
CA LEU A 277 -9.53 -11.46 6.33
C LEU A 277 -8.73 -10.56 5.39
N VAL A 278 -8.40 -9.36 5.88
CA VAL A 278 -7.44 -8.42 5.30
C VAL A 278 -6.40 -8.06 6.36
N GLY A 279 -5.25 -8.74 6.35
CA GLY A 279 -4.19 -8.61 7.34
C GLY A 279 -3.79 -9.94 7.95
N GLU A 280 -3.70 -10.00 9.27
CA GLU A 280 -3.18 -11.14 10.01
C GLU A 280 -4.22 -11.68 11.00
N LEU A 281 -4.36 -12.99 11.05
CA LEU A 281 -5.14 -13.66 12.09
C LEU A 281 -4.30 -14.77 12.71
N THR A 282 -4.03 -14.64 14.00
CA THR A 282 -3.20 -15.57 14.78
C THR A 282 -4.09 -16.34 15.75
N ALA A 283 -3.91 -17.66 15.83
CA ALA A 283 -4.72 -18.52 16.70
C ALA A 283 -3.94 -19.76 17.14
N PRO A 284 -4.37 -20.47 18.21
CA PRO A 284 -3.85 -21.80 18.53
C PRO A 284 -3.88 -22.72 17.31
N ARG A 285 -2.85 -23.58 17.18
CA ARG A 285 -2.66 -24.46 16.01
C ARG A 285 -3.88 -25.34 15.72
N GLU A 286 -4.61 -25.76 16.76
CA GLU A 286 -5.84 -26.54 16.66
C GLU A 286 -7.03 -25.79 16.03
N LEU A 287 -7.03 -24.45 16.06
CA LEU A 287 -8.08 -23.63 15.46
C LEU A 287 -7.82 -23.32 13.99
N LEU A 288 -6.58 -23.45 13.50
CA LEU A 288 -6.23 -23.09 12.13
C LEU A 288 -7.05 -23.82 11.05
N PRO A 289 -7.31 -25.13 11.13
CA PRO A 289 -8.15 -25.80 10.14
C PRO A 289 -9.59 -25.26 10.11
N VAL A 290 -10.12 -24.86 11.28
CA VAL A 290 -11.45 -24.25 11.38
C VAL A 290 -11.45 -22.88 10.71
N LEU A 291 -10.47 -22.05 11.05
CA LEU A 291 -10.34 -20.70 10.51
C LEU A 291 -10.10 -20.71 9.00
N GLN A 292 -9.28 -21.62 8.49
CA GLN A 292 -9.06 -21.81 7.06
C GLN A 292 -10.36 -22.17 6.34
N LEU A 293 -11.20 -23.03 6.94
CA LEU A 293 -12.49 -23.40 6.37
C LEU A 293 -13.49 -22.23 6.40
N LEU A 294 -13.52 -21.44 7.48
CA LEU A 294 -14.43 -20.32 7.65
C LEU A 294 -13.99 -19.07 6.87
N THR A 295 -12.71 -18.96 6.51
CA THR A 295 -12.18 -17.80 5.79
C THR A 295 -12.53 -17.87 4.30
N THR A 296 -13.46 -17.04 3.86
CA THR A 296 -13.98 -17.01 2.47
C THR A 296 -13.15 -16.10 1.57
N GLU A 297 -12.58 -15.04 2.14
CA GLU A 297 -11.71 -14.07 1.49
C GLU A 297 -10.48 -13.89 2.34
N ARG A 298 -9.29 -14.09 1.75
CA ARG A 298 -8.02 -14.01 2.48
C ARG A 298 -6.99 -13.19 1.74
N TYR A 299 -6.69 -12.04 2.31
CA TYR A 299 -5.60 -11.15 1.91
C TYR A 299 -4.65 -10.95 3.09
N GLY A 300 -3.71 -11.89 3.24
CA GLY A 300 -2.70 -11.87 4.29
C GLY A 300 -2.51 -13.24 4.96
N ALA A 301 -2.18 -13.25 6.25
CA ALA A 301 -1.66 -14.43 6.93
C ALA A 301 -2.63 -15.00 7.96
N LEU A 302 -2.73 -16.33 7.98
CA LEU A 302 -3.29 -17.12 9.08
C LEU A 302 -2.12 -17.87 9.71
N ARG A 303 -1.82 -17.61 10.99
CA ARG A 303 -0.62 -18.13 11.67
C ARG A 303 -0.95 -18.81 12.99
N ALA A 304 -0.16 -19.81 13.37
CA ALA A 304 -0.28 -20.34 14.73
C ALA A 304 0.35 -19.37 15.72
N THR A 305 -0.22 -19.28 16.93
CA THR A 305 0.40 -18.54 18.03
C THR A 305 1.82 -19.07 18.27
N GLY A 306 2.82 -18.19 18.21
CA GLY A 306 4.24 -18.51 18.44
C GLY A 306 5.10 -18.72 17.18
N GLU A 307 4.53 -18.67 15.98
CA GLU A 307 5.30 -18.85 14.72
C GLU A 307 6.12 -17.61 14.30
N ASP A 308 5.91 -16.44 14.91
CA ASP A 308 6.59 -15.18 14.53
C ASP A 308 8.04 -15.06 15.06
N GLU A 309 8.43 -15.88 16.03
CA GLU A 309 9.74 -15.81 16.68
C GLU A 309 10.80 -16.66 15.95
N GLU A 310 10.41 -17.76 15.30
CA GLU A 310 11.37 -18.71 14.70
C GLU A 310 11.94 -18.26 13.33
N GLU A 311 11.18 -17.48 12.53
CA GLU A 311 11.67 -16.98 11.22
C GLU A 311 12.72 -15.85 11.35
N GLN A 312 12.75 -15.12 12.47
CA GLN A 312 13.75 -14.06 12.69
C GLN A 312 15.10 -14.61 13.15
N ASP A 313 15.12 -15.77 13.81
CA ASP A 313 16.34 -16.40 14.32
C ASP A 313 16.96 -17.38 13.30
N ALA A 314 16.15 -18.04 12.46
CA ALA A 314 16.64 -19.00 11.47
C ALA A 314 17.45 -18.39 10.31
N GLU A 315 17.26 -17.11 9.97
CA GLU A 315 18.08 -16.40 8.96
C GLU A 315 19.38 -15.80 9.54
N GLY A 316 19.62 -15.92 10.86
CA GLY A 316 20.76 -15.35 11.58
C GLY A 316 21.96 -16.30 11.78
N GLU A 317 21.76 -17.62 11.75
CA GLU A 317 22.80 -18.59 12.14
C GLU A 317 23.38 -19.42 10.97
N GLY A 318 23.04 -19.08 9.73
CA GLY A 318 23.32 -19.91 8.56
C GLY A 318 24.66 -19.72 7.83
N THR A 319 25.74 -19.20 8.42
CA THR A 319 27.11 -19.30 7.82
C THR A 319 28.22 -19.18 8.87
N ALA A 320 28.47 -20.25 9.63
CA ALA A 320 29.76 -20.43 10.29
C ALA A 320 30.12 -21.92 10.36
N GLY A 321 31.08 -22.32 9.53
CA GLY A 321 31.77 -23.61 9.63
C GLY A 321 31.53 -24.54 8.45
N ASP A 322 32.38 -24.44 7.42
CA ASP A 322 33.27 -25.56 7.13
C ASP A 322 34.42 -25.06 6.22
N ASP A 323 35.58 -24.81 6.83
CA ASP A 323 36.87 -24.75 6.14
C ASP A 323 37.90 -25.31 7.12
N ALA A 324 37.97 -26.63 7.15
CA ALA A 324 39.09 -27.39 7.68
C ALA A 324 39.34 -28.59 6.74
N ASP A 325 40.10 -28.36 5.67
CA ASP A 325 41.25 -29.19 5.26
C ASP A 325 41.99 -28.58 4.06
#